data_AF-A0A7Y2TPS2-F1
#
_entry.id   AF-A0A7Y2TPS2-F1
#
_cell.length_a   1.000
_cell.length_b   1.000
_cell.length_c   1.000
_cell.angle_alpha   90.00
_cell.angle_beta   90.00
_cell.angle_gamma   90.00
#
_symmetry.space_group_name_H-M   'P 1'
#
loop_
_entity.id
_entity.type
_entity.pdbx_description
1 polymer ?
#
loop_
_entity_poly.entity_id
_entity_poly.type
_entity_poly.pdbx_seq_one_letter_code
_entity_poly.pdbx_strand_id
1 'polypeptide(L)' 'MFKGDRNFAVGLFVSVAIAAFVAFVLWLTGRSGVEELTRYSLLFQRDVSGLAVGGPVKFMGMNIGSVIQMELER' A
#
# COMPACT_ATOMS: atom_id res chain seq x y z
N MET A 1 -44.05 9.40 7.36
CA MET A 1 -44.63 9.63 8.70
C MET A 1 -43.87 8.75 9.70
N PHE A 2 -42.65 9.15 10.06
CA PHE A 2 -41.82 8.41 11.03
C PHE A 2 -42.29 8.80 12.43
N LYS A 3 -43.16 7.97 13.00
CA LYS A 3 -43.70 8.16 14.35
C LYS A 3 -42.62 7.74 15.35
N GLY A 4 -42.23 8.67 16.21
CA GLY A 4 -41.12 8.54 17.14
C GLY A 4 -41.42 7.59 18.29
N ASP A 5 -41.02 6.34 18.11
CA ASP A 5 -40.76 5.44 19.23
C ASP A 5 -39.28 5.57 19.60
N ARG A 6 -38.99 5.81 20.87
CA ARG A 6 -37.65 6.06 21.44
C ARG A 6 -36.60 5.05 20.96
N ASN A 7 -37.06 3.83 20.68
CA ASN A 7 -36.26 2.69 20.20
C ASN A 7 -35.73 2.90 18.77
N PHE A 8 -36.48 3.60 17.92
CA PHE A 8 -36.07 3.90 16.54
C PHE A 8 -34.90 4.90 16.50
N ALA A 9 -34.89 5.88 17.40
CA ALA A 9 -33.80 6.84 17.51
C ALA A 9 -32.48 6.17 17.90
N VAL A 10 -32.53 5.18 18.81
CA VAL A 10 -31.36 4.39 19.20
C VAL A 10 -30.88 3.51 18.06
N GLY A 11 -31.80 2.84 17.35
CA GLY A 11 -31.45 2.03 16.17
C GLY A 11 -30.79 2.86 15.06
N LEU A 12 -31.30 4.06 14.82
CA LEU A 12 -30.73 5.00 13.86
C LEU A 12 -29.32 5.44 14.27
N PHE A 13 -29.11 5.77 15.56
CA PHE A 13 -27.80 6.17 16.08
C PHE A 13 -26.76 5.07 15.90
N VAL A 14 -27.10 3.83 16.28
CA VAL A 14 -26.19 2.68 16.13
C VAL A 14 -25.89 2.41 14.65
N SER A 15 -26.89 2.51 13.76
CA SER A 15 -26.70 2.32 12.32
C SER A 15 -25.74 3.34 11.72
N VAL A 16 -25.88 4.61 12.10
CA VAL A 16 -24.96 5.68 11.68
C VAL A 16 -23.55 5.46 12.22
N ALA A 17 -23.41 5.04 13.49
CA ALA A 17 -22.12 4.73 14.09
C ALA A 17 -21.41 3.58 13.35
N ILE A 18 -22.14 2.52 12.98
CA ILE A 18 -21.58 1.41 12.17
C ILE A 18 -21.17 1.90 10.79
N ALA A 19 -22.01 2.68 10.11
CA ALA A 19 -21.69 3.22 8.79
C ALA A 19 -20.43 4.11 8.83
N ALA A 20 -20.31 4.96 9.84
CA ALA A 20 -19.13 5.81 10.05
C ALA A 20 -17.87 4.97 10.35
N PHE A 21 -18.00 3.91 11.17
CA PHE A 21 -16.90 3.00 11.46
C PHE A 21 -16.41 2.27 10.20
N VAL A 22 -17.32 1.75 9.38
CA VAL A 22 -16.97 1.10 8.11
C VAL A 22 -16.29 2.09 7.16
N ALA A 23 -16.83 3.31 7.03
CA ALA A 23 -16.21 4.36 6.22
C ALA A 23 -14.80 4.70 6.72
N PHE A 24 -14.59 4.73 8.03
CA PHE A 24 -13.29 4.99 8.65
C PHE A 24 -12.27 3.87 8.36
N VAL A 25 -12.69 2.60 8.46
CA VAL A 25 -11.85 1.44 8.11
C VAL A 25 -11.50 1.47 6.63
N LEU A 26 -12.47 1.68 5.74
CA LEU A 26 -12.22 1.77 4.30
C LEU A 26 -11.27 2.92 3.96
N TRP A 27 -11.43 4.07 4.62
CA TRP A 27 -10.52 5.19 4.45
C TRP A 27 -9.10 4.88 4.93
N LEU A 28 -8.95 4.19 6.07
CA LEU A 28 -7.65 3.74 6.58
C LEU A 28 -6.98 2.72 5.64
N THR A 29 -7.72 1.72 5.18
CA THR A 29 -7.20 0.70 4.24
C THR A 29 -6.90 1.29 2.87
N GLY A 30 -7.69 2.25 2.40
CA GLY A 30 -7.39 3.00 1.18
C GLY A 30 -6.17 3.94 1.33
N ARG A 31 -5.82 4.32 2.56
CA ARG A 31 -4.69 5.20 2.88
C ARG A 31 -3.41 4.48 3.30
N SER A 32 -3.47 3.17 3.58
CA SER A 32 -2.31 2.29 3.40
C SER A 32 -2.06 2.16 1.90
N GLY A 33 -1.60 3.27 1.30
CA GLY A 33 -1.03 3.26 -0.03
C GLY A 33 -0.01 2.15 -0.03
N VAL A 34 -0.20 1.19 -0.93
CA VAL A 34 0.87 0.36 -1.43
C VAL A 34 2.04 1.31 -1.58
N GLU A 35 3.07 1.19 -0.73
CA GLU A 35 4.29 1.97 -0.88
C GLU A 35 4.65 1.77 -2.35
N GLU A 36 4.56 2.84 -3.15
CA GLU A 36 4.63 2.74 -4.59
C GLU A 36 6.08 2.40 -4.90
N LEU A 37 6.38 1.10 -4.88
CA LEU A 37 7.67 0.53 -5.19
C LEU A 37 7.93 0.88 -6.64
N THR A 38 8.51 2.05 -6.84
CA THR A 38 8.79 2.60 -8.15
C THR A 38 9.88 1.75 -8.75
N ARG A 39 9.56 1.08 -9.86
CA ARG A 39 10.53 0.26 -10.57
C ARG A 39 11.49 1.18 -11.31
N TYR A 40 12.74 1.20 -10.88
CA TYR A 40 13.82 1.88 -11.58
C TYR A 40 14.60 0.89 -12.43
N SER A 41 14.93 1.30 -13.66
CA SER A 41 15.89 0.59 -14.51
C SER A 41 17.20 1.39 -14.52
N LEU A 42 18.31 0.70 -14.31
CA LEU A 42 19.65 1.27 -14.31
C LEU A 42 20.46 0.59 -15.41
N LEU A 43 21.00 1.38 -16.34
CA LEU A 43 21.86 0.86 -17.40
C LEU A 43 23.31 0.88 -16.93
N PHE A 44 23.95 -0.30 -16.93
CA PHE A 44 25.35 -0.45 -16.57
C PHE A 44 26.19 -0.69 -17.82
N GLN A 45 27.20 0.15 -18.06
CA GLN A 45 28.11 0.06 -19.22
C GLN A 45 29.38 -0.76 -18.93
N ARG A 46 29.51 -1.32 -17.73
CA ARG A 46 30.66 -2.10 -17.26
C ARG A 46 30.18 -3.39 -16.62
N ASP A 47 31.10 -4.34 -16.45
CA ASP A 47 30.80 -5.63 -15.81
C ASP A 47 30.19 -5.42 -14.41
N VAL A 48 28.98 -5.94 -14.22
CA VAL A 48 28.26 -5.96 -12.94
C VAL A 48 28.50 -7.28 -12.18
N SER A 49 29.73 -7.82 -12.29
CA SER A 49 30.08 -9.11 -11.72
C SER A 49 29.84 -9.12 -10.20
N GLY A 50 28.94 -10.00 -9.74
CA GLY A 50 28.48 -10.07 -8.33
C GLY A 50 27.08 -9.49 -8.07
N LEU A 51 26.44 -8.85 -9.05
CA LEU A 51 25.04 -8.49 -9.00
C LEU A 51 24.19 -9.70 -9.43
N ALA A 52 23.15 -10.03 -8.67
CA ALA A 52 22.25 -11.14 -8.96
C ALA A 52 20.78 -10.71 -8.82
N VAL A 53 19.89 -11.35 -9.59
CA VAL A 53 18.44 -11.23 -9.39
C VAL A 53 18.09 -11.70 -7.99
N GLY A 54 17.26 -10.94 -7.27
CA GLY A 54 16.98 -11.14 -5.85
C GLY A 54 18.02 -10.56 -4.90
N GLY A 55 19.13 -10.01 -5.40
CA GLY A 55 20.12 -9.31 -4.59
C GLY A 55 19.53 -8.05 -3.93
N PRO A 56 19.93 -7.72 -2.69
CA PRO A 56 19.41 -6.57 -1.97
C PRO A 56 19.94 -5.26 -2.56
N VAL A 57 19.03 -4.31 -2.80
CA VAL A 57 19.38 -2.93 -3.16
C VAL A 57 19.52 -2.14 -1.86
N LYS A 58 20.72 -1.64 -1.60
CA LYS A 58 21.03 -0.89 -0.38
C LYS A 58 21.21 0.59 -0.67
N PHE A 59 20.55 1.43 0.12
CA PHE A 59 20.81 2.87 0.17
C PHE A 59 21.38 3.21 1.54
N MET A 60 22.59 3.77 1.57
CA MET A 60 23.31 4.09 2.83
C MET A 60 23.42 2.88 3.79
N GLY A 61 23.54 1.67 3.24
CA GLY A 61 23.61 0.42 4.02
C GLY A 61 22.25 -0.17 4.43
N MET A 62 21.14 0.54 4.27
CA MET A 62 19.80 0.07 4.56
C MET A 62 19.17 -0.62 3.34
N ASN A 63 18.53 -1.77 3.53
CA ASN A 63 17.86 -2.49 2.46
C ASN A 63 16.57 -1.77 2.05
N ILE A 64 16.49 -1.33 0.80
CA ILE A 64 15.34 -0.60 0.25
C ILE A 64 14.57 -1.41 -0.81
N GLY A 65 15.06 -2.59 -1.20
CA GLY A 65 14.41 -3.41 -2.21
C GLY A 65 15.29 -4.55 -2.72
N SER A 66 14.86 -5.17 -3.82
CA SER A 66 15.58 -6.28 -4.45
C SER A 66 15.62 -6.12 -5.96
N VAL A 67 16.66 -6.62 -6.59
CA VAL A 67 16.73 -6.66 -8.06
C VAL A 67 15.68 -7.62 -8.61
N ILE A 68 14.80 -7.13 -9.48
CA ILE A 68 13.66 -7.89 -10.01
C ILE A 68 14.02 -8.58 -11.34
N GLN A 69 14.79 -7.90 -12.20
CA GLN A 69 15.14 -8.37 -13.54
C GLN A 69 16.48 -7.80 -13.97
N MET A 70 17.22 -8.57 -14.79
CA MET A 70 18.42 -8.14 -15.49
C MET A 70 18.29 -8.58 -16.95
N GLU A 71 18.52 -7.66 -17.87
CA GLU A 71 18.44 -7.94 -19.30
C GLU A 71 19.61 -7.25 -20.01
N LEU A 72 20.13 -7.89 -21.05
CA LEU A 72 21.16 -7.30 -21.89
C LEU A 72 20.45 -6.48 -22.97
N GLU A 73 20.67 -5.17 -22.98
CA GLU A 73 20.21 -4.32 -24.08
C GLU A 73 21.03 -4.64 -25.34
N ARG A 74 20.35 -4.72 -26.49
CA ARG A 74 20.88 -5.29 -27.74
C ARG A 74 21.73 -4.32 -28.55
#